data_AF-X7YNU2-F1
#
_entry.id   AF-X7YNU2-F1
#
_cell.length_a   1.000
_cell.length_b   1.000
_cell.length_c   1.000
_cell.angle_alpha   90.00
_cell.angle_beta   90.00
_cell.angle_gamma   90.00
#
_symmetry.space_group_name_H-M   'P 1'
#
loop_
_entity.id
_entity.type
_entity.pdbx_description
1 polymer ?
#
loop_
_entity_poly.entity_id
_entity_poly.type
_entity_poly.pdbx_seq_one_letter_code
_entity_poly.pdbx_strand_id
1 'polypeptide(L)'
;MLATALFDRPAFKTCVAHGIVLGYDGQKMSKSLRNYPDVNEVFDRDGSDAMRWFLMSSPILRGGNLIVTEPGIREGVRQVMLPFWNAYSFLALYAPKVGNWRTDSSHVLDRYILAKLAALRDYLTEAMDVYDIAGACEQLRQFTEALTNWYVRRSRQRFWDEDADAIDTLHTVLEVTARLAAPLLPLTTEVIWRGITGERSVHLTDWPSADALPADAELVATMDQVREVCSAASSLRKAKKLRVRLPLPKLTVAVPDPQRLEPFSGLIADELNVKQVELTDAVDTYGRFELTVNARVAGPRLGKQVQAAIKAVKAGEGVVNPTAPSPRPGRAATRRIQLTAGGHRPRIHRCAARRRRAGGAGRRGDTRIGSRRLGQRPHP
;
A
#
# COMPACT_ATOMS: atom_id res chain seq x y z
N MET A 1 26.87 -29.83 1.00
CA MET A 1 28.11 -30.44 0.48
C MET A 1 27.93 -31.88 0.00
N LEU A 2 27.04 -32.69 0.59
CA LEU A 2 26.77 -34.07 0.14
C LEU A 2 26.37 -34.20 -1.34
N ALA A 3 25.45 -33.37 -1.84
CA ALA A 3 25.00 -33.47 -3.23
C ALA A 3 26.12 -33.23 -4.26
N THR A 4 26.99 -32.27 -3.99
CA THR A 4 28.16 -31.98 -4.83
C THR A 4 29.18 -33.11 -4.75
N ALA A 5 29.46 -33.63 -3.55
CA ALA A 5 30.44 -34.68 -3.34
C ALA A 5 30.03 -36.04 -3.96
N LEU A 6 28.74 -36.37 -3.96
CA LEU A 6 28.24 -37.66 -4.44
C LEU A 6 27.74 -37.63 -5.89
N PHE A 7 27.24 -36.48 -6.36
CA PHE A 7 26.48 -36.40 -7.60
C PHE A 7 26.87 -35.21 -8.49
N ASP A 8 27.92 -34.47 -8.13
CA ASP A 8 28.42 -33.30 -8.86
C ASP A 8 27.32 -32.31 -9.30
N ARG A 9 26.33 -32.08 -8.42
CA ARG A 9 25.19 -31.19 -8.69
C ARG A 9 24.74 -30.44 -7.45
N PRO A 10 24.10 -29.26 -7.61
CA PRO A 10 23.51 -28.55 -6.48
C PRO A 10 22.33 -29.31 -5.87
N ALA A 11 22.14 -29.21 -4.55
CA ALA A 11 21.03 -29.86 -3.83
C ALA A 11 19.66 -29.18 -4.08
N PHE A 12 19.67 -27.92 -4.50
CA PHE A 12 18.50 -27.11 -4.81
C PHE A 12 18.86 -26.10 -5.90
N LYS A 13 17.88 -25.70 -6.72
CA LYS A 13 18.07 -24.70 -7.77
C LYS A 13 17.98 -23.26 -7.24
N THR A 14 17.16 -23.05 -6.22
CA THR A 14 16.91 -21.74 -5.61
C THR A 14 16.94 -21.87 -4.10
N CYS A 15 17.51 -20.88 -3.41
CA CYS A 15 17.51 -20.76 -1.96
C CYS A 15 17.08 -19.36 -1.55
N VAL A 16 16.02 -19.29 -0.75
CA VAL A 16 15.52 -18.03 -0.18
C VAL A 16 15.89 -18.01 1.30
N ALA A 17 16.81 -17.12 1.67
CA ALA A 17 17.19 -16.90 3.06
C ALA A 17 16.36 -15.74 3.64
N HIS A 18 15.54 -16.04 4.64
CA HIS A 18 14.78 -15.03 5.38
C HIS A 18 15.61 -14.44 6.53
N GLY A 19 15.19 -13.28 7.04
CA GLY A 19 15.79 -12.66 8.22
C GLY A 19 15.32 -13.30 9.53
N ILE A 20 15.59 -12.64 10.65
CA ILE A 20 15.34 -13.20 11.98
C ILE A 20 14.07 -12.62 12.59
N VAL A 21 13.24 -13.51 13.14
CA VAL A 21 12.10 -13.11 13.99
C VAL A 21 12.62 -12.77 15.39
N LEU A 22 12.32 -11.55 15.83
CA LEU A 22 12.68 -11.01 17.14
C LEU A 22 11.44 -10.98 18.04
N GLY A 23 11.67 -11.18 19.34
CA GLY A 23 10.68 -10.96 20.37
C GLY A 23 10.34 -9.49 20.56
N TYR A 24 9.34 -9.19 21.40
CA TYR A 24 8.91 -7.81 21.70
C TYR A 24 10.03 -6.95 22.32
N ASP A 25 11.05 -7.59 22.88
CA ASP A 25 12.25 -7.00 23.46
C ASP A 25 13.36 -6.72 22.43
N GLY A 26 13.15 -7.08 21.16
CA GLY A 26 14.13 -6.94 20.08
C GLY A 26 15.25 -7.97 20.11
N GLN A 27 15.22 -8.94 21.04
CA GLN A 27 16.15 -10.07 21.05
C GLN A 27 15.65 -11.20 20.18
N LYS A 28 16.53 -12.15 19.85
CA LYS A 28 16.12 -13.35 19.11
C LYS A 28 15.05 -14.09 19.92
N MET A 29 13.96 -14.47 19.26
CA MET A 29 12.89 -15.21 19.88
C MET A 29 13.43 -16.52 20.49
N SER A 30 13.09 -16.80 21.75
CA SER A 30 13.48 -18.05 22.40
C SER A 30 12.40 -18.57 23.36
N LYS A 31 12.27 -19.90 23.43
CA LYS A 31 11.36 -20.58 24.36
C LYS A 31 11.69 -20.29 25.81
N SER A 32 12.98 -20.09 26.14
CA SER A 32 13.42 -19.80 27.50
C SER A 32 13.08 -18.37 27.93
N LEU A 33 13.17 -17.39 27.02
CA LEU A 33 12.84 -15.99 27.31
C LEU A 33 11.34 -15.71 27.26
N ARG A 34 10.55 -16.57 26.59
CA ARG A 34 9.10 -16.38 26.36
C ARG A 34 8.79 -14.96 25.88
N ASN A 35 9.67 -14.42 25.03
CA ASN A 35 9.62 -13.03 24.55
C ASN A 35 8.73 -12.87 23.29
N TYR A 36 7.75 -13.76 23.11
CA TYR A 36 6.90 -13.80 21.92
C TYR A 36 5.43 -14.03 22.29
N PRO A 37 4.48 -13.52 21.49
CA PRO A 37 3.06 -13.80 21.69
C PRO A 37 2.78 -15.29 21.59
N ASP A 38 1.86 -15.81 22.41
CA ASP A 38 1.44 -17.20 22.29
C ASP A 38 0.82 -17.45 20.91
N VAL A 39 1.33 -18.46 20.21
CA VAL A 39 0.94 -18.76 18.83
C VAL A 39 -0.51 -19.23 18.77
N ASN A 40 -0.96 -20.03 19.76
CA ASN A 40 -2.33 -20.52 19.79
C ASN A 40 -3.30 -19.38 20.10
N GLU A 41 -2.95 -18.49 21.02
CA GLU A 41 -3.78 -17.30 21.31
C GLU A 41 -3.93 -16.41 20.06
N VAL A 42 -2.85 -16.22 19.29
CA VAL A 42 -2.92 -15.48 18.02
C VAL A 42 -3.81 -16.19 16.99
N PHE A 43 -3.75 -17.52 16.90
CA PHE A 43 -4.60 -18.27 15.98
C PHE A 43 -6.07 -18.21 16.38
N ASP A 44 -6.39 -18.35 17.66
CA ASP A 44 -7.76 -18.29 18.15
C ASP A 44 -8.36 -16.89 18.01
N ARG A 45 -7.54 -15.84 18.21
CA ARG A 45 -8.00 -14.44 18.18
C ARG A 45 -8.02 -13.84 16.79
N ASP A 46 -6.93 -13.95 16.03
CA ASP A 46 -6.74 -13.25 14.75
C ASP A 46 -6.81 -14.18 13.54
N GLY A 47 -6.61 -15.49 13.72
CA GLY A 47 -6.62 -16.50 12.64
C GLY A 47 -5.24 -16.76 12.02
N SER A 48 -5.10 -17.91 11.37
CA SER A 48 -3.83 -18.33 10.74
C SER A 48 -3.44 -17.46 9.53
N ASP A 49 -4.42 -16.98 8.76
CA ASP A 49 -4.20 -16.05 7.66
C ASP A 49 -3.60 -14.72 8.16
N ALA A 50 -4.03 -14.23 9.33
CA ALA A 50 -3.48 -13.03 9.94
C ALA A 50 -1.96 -13.16 10.19
N MET A 51 -1.57 -14.29 10.76
CA MET A 51 -0.16 -14.59 11.02
C MET A 51 0.63 -14.77 9.72
N ARG A 52 0.10 -15.53 8.74
CA ARG A 52 0.72 -15.68 7.40
C ARG A 52 0.95 -14.32 6.76
N TRP A 53 -0.09 -13.49 6.69
CA TRP A 53 -0.03 -12.18 6.08
C TRP A 53 0.98 -11.27 6.77
N PHE A 54 0.98 -11.24 8.11
CA PHE A 54 1.93 -10.45 8.88
C PHE A 54 3.38 -10.82 8.56
N LEU A 55 3.70 -12.11 8.51
CA LEU A 55 5.04 -12.58 8.17
C LEU A 55 5.41 -12.27 6.71
N MET A 56 4.51 -12.57 5.77
CA MET A 56 4.77 -12.43 4.33
C MET A 56 4.87 -10.98 3.85
N SER A 57 4.07 -10.08 4.42
CA SER A 57 4.11 -8.65 4.11
C SER A 57 5.30 -7.92 4.74
N SER A 58 6.02 -8.58 5.66
CA SER A 58 7.12 -7.98 6.40
C SER A 58 8.46 -7.98 5.66
N PRO A 59 9.47 -7.24 6.15
CA PRO A 59 10.83 -7.29 5.62
C PRO A 59 11.54 -8.65 5.79
N ILE A 60 10.96 -9.61 6.51
CA ILE A 60 11.64 -10.88 6.85
C ILE A 60 11.99 -11.69 5.61
N LEU A 61 11.12 -11.69 4.60
CA LEU A 61 11.36 -12.38 3.34
C LEU A 61 12.41 -11.68 2.45
N ARG A 62 12.90 -10.50 2.88
CA ARG A 62 13.97 -9.74 2.22
C ARG A 62 15.25 -9.70 3.07
N GLY A 63 15.40 -10.63 4.02
CA GLY A 63 16.57 -10.73 4.90
C GLY A 63 16.59 -9.72 6.05
N GLY A 64 15.52 -8.94 6.24
CA GLY A 64 15.41 -8.00 7.36
C GLY A 64 14.92 -8.67 8.65
N ASN A 65 15.17 -8.05 9.79
CA ASN A 65 14.61 -8.54 11.06
C ASN A 65 13.15 -8.07 11.23
N LEU A 66 12.34 -8.88 11.90
CA LEU A 66 10.95 -8.59 12.21
C LEU A 66 10.71 -8.73 13.71
N ILE A 67 10.21 -7.67 14.35
CA ILE A 67 9.70 -7.74 15.72
C ILE A 67 8.23 -8.17 15.65
N VAL A 68 7.90 -9.30 16.25
CA VAL A 68 6.52 -9.79 16.30
C VAL A 68 5.77 -9.06 17.39
N THR A 69 4.67 -8.43 17.02
CA THR A 69 3.79 -7.74 17.96
C THR A 69 2.35 -8.06 17.60
N GLU A 70 1.51 -8.31 18.61
CA GLU A 70 0.08 -8.53 18.42
C GLU A 70 -0.63 -7.38 17.67
N PRO A 71 -0.33 -6.09 17.94
CA PRO A 71 -0.89 -5.00 17.15
C PRO A 71 -0.51 -5.07 15.67
N GLY A 72 0.72 -5.52 15.35
CA GLY A 72 1.16 -5.68 13.98
C GLY A 72 0.38 -6.76 13.21
N ILE A 73 0.09 -7.88 13.87
CA ILE A 73 -0.71 -8.97 13.30
C ILE A 73 -2.13 -8.48 13.03
N ARG A 74 -2.76 -7.83 14.02
CA ARG A 74 -4.11 -7.27 13.90
C ARG A 74 -4.21 -6.19 12.82
N GLU A 75 -3.15 -5.40 12.63
CA GLU A 75 -3.10 -4.41 11.57
C GLU A 75 -3.07 -5.05 10.18
N GLY A 76 -2.38 -6.18 10.02
CA GLY A 76 -2.40 -6.96 8.77
C GLY A 76 -3.81 -7.39 8.35
N VAL A 77 -4.62 -7.84 9.31
CA VAL A 77 -6.03 -8.21 9.10
C VAL A 77 -6.85 -7.04 8.56
N ARG A 78 -6.66 -5.84 9.12
CA ARG A 78 -7.39 -4.63 8.73
C ARG A 78 -7.02 -4.11 7.34
N GLN A 79 -5.84 -4.45 6.84
CA GLN A 79 -5.34 -3.93 5.58
C GLN A 79 -5.89 -4.67 4.37
N VAL A 80 -6.17 -5.97 4.47
CA VAL A 80 -6.60 -6.79 3.32
C VAL A 80 -7.78 -7.70 3.64
N MET A 81 -7.71 -8.53 4.68
CA MET A 81 -8.76 -9.53 4.96
C MET A 81 -10.12 -8.88 5.23
N LEU A 82 -10.18 -7.90 6.15
CA LEU A 82 -11.44 -7.20 6.44
C LEU A 82 -11.98 -6.44 5.23
N PRO A 83 -11.19 -5.62 4.51
CA PRO A 83 -11.63 -5.00 3.27
C PRO A 83 -12.15 -6.01 2.24
N PHE A 84 -11.46 -7.12 2.03
CA PHE A 84 -11.86 -8.13 1.05
C PHE A 84 -13.15 -8.85 1.46
N TRP A 85 -13.26 -9.25 2.72
CA TRP A 85 -14.48 -9.81 3.30
C TRP A 85 -15.66 -8.85 3.20
N ASN A 86 -15.43 -7.55 3.44
CA ASN A 86 -16.47 -6.53 3.35
C ASN A 86 -16.93 -6.33 1.90
N ALA A 87 -16.04 -6.42 0.92
CA ALA A 87 -16.41 -6.34 -0.50
C ALA A 87 -17.28 -7.54 -0.92
N TYR A 88 -16.89 -8.75 -0.50
CA TYR A 88 -17.69 -9.96 -0.69
C TYR A 88 -19.06 -9.86 0.00
N SER A 89 -19.07 -9.49 1.28
CA SER A 89 -20.31 -9.35 2.07
C SER A 89 -21.23 -8.29 1.46
N PHE A 90 -20.66 -7.21 0.92
CA PHE A 90 -21.42 -6.18 0.22
C PHE A 90 -22.07 -6.73 -1.06
N LEU A 91 -21.34 -7.47 -1.89
CA LEU A 91 -21.91 -8.10 -3.08
C LEU A 91 -23.03 -9.07 -2.70
N ALA A 92 -22.78 -9.95 -1.73
CA ALA A 92 -23.75 -10.95 -1.28
C ALA A 92 -25.03 -10.33 -0.67
N LEU A 93 -24.93 -9.13 -0.09
CA LEU A 93 -26.07 -8.42 0.50
C LEU A 93 -26.92 -7.67 -0.53
N TYR A 94 -26.28 -7.06 -1.53
CA TYR A 94 -26.96 -6.15 -2.46
C TYR A 94 -27.23 -6.74 -3.85
N ALA A 95 -26.57 -7.83 -4.23
CA ALA A 95 -26.87 -8.49 -5.50
C ALA A 95 -28.16 -9.32 -5.36
N PRO A 96 -29.20 -9.09 -6.19
CA PRO A 96 -30.45 -9.85 -6.14
C PRO A 96 -30.28 -11.31 -6.56
N LYS A 97 -29.19 -11.61 -7.28
CA LYS A 97 -28.78 -12.95 -7.72
C LYS A 97 -27.26 -13.04 -7.79
N VAL A 98 -26.74 -14.26 -7.90
CA VAL A 98 -25.32 -14.47 -8.20
C VAL A 98 -24.98 -13.80 -9.54
N GLY A 99 -23.93 -12.98 -9.53
CA GLY A 99 -23.45 -12.29 -10.73
C GLY A 99 -22.81 -13.26 -11.73
N ASN A 100 -22.67 -12.82 -12.97
CA ASN A 100 -21.97 -13.58 -14.00
C ASN A 100 -20.52 -13.11 -14.13
N TRP A 101 -19.64 -14.00 -14.58
CA TRP A 101 -18.31 -13.61 -14.99
C TRP A 101 -18.38 -12.75 -16.27
N ARG A 102 -17.89 -11.51 -16.21
CA ARG A 102 -18.06 -10.50 -17.24
C ARG A 102 -16.95 -9.44 -17.20
N THR A 103 -16.50 -8.99 -18.37
CA THR A 103 -15.37 -8.04 -18.51
C THR A 103 -15.58 -6.91 -19.53
N ASP A 104 -16.77 -6.82 -20.12
CA ASP A 104 -17.12 -5.90 -21.22
C ASP A 104 -17.97 -4.68 -20.78
N SER A 105 -18.08 -4.40 -19.48
CA SER A 105 -18.79 -3.20 -19.00
C SER A 105 -18.18 -1.93 -19.61
N SER A 106 -19.04 -1.05 -20.12
CA SER A 106 -18.64 0.23 -20.71
C SER A 106 -18.39 1.31 -19.65
N HIS A 107 -18.87 1.10 -18.42
CA HIS A 107 -18.79 2.09 -17.35
C HIS A 107 -17.34 2.30 -16.90
N VAL A 108 -16.95 3.56 -16.74
CA VAL A 108 -15.53 3.95 -16.54
C VAL A 108 -14.91 3.35 -15.26
N LEU A 109 -15.67 3.24 -14.17
CA LEU A 109 -15.17 2.63 -12.93
C LEU A 109 -14.98 1.12 -13.06
N ASP A 110 -15.80 0.46 -13.89
CA ASP A 110 -15.80 -0.99 -14.08
C ASP A 110 -14.60 -1.38 -14.94
N ARG A 111 -14.42 -0.65 -16.07
CA ARG A 111 -13.21 -0.73 -16.89
C ARG A 111 -11.94 -0.50 -16.08
N TYR A 112 -11.93 0.53 -15.23
CA TYR A 112 -10.79 0.83 -14.38
C TYR A 112 -10.47 -0.31 -13.41
N ILE A 113 -11.46 -0.85 -12.68
CA ILE A 113 -11.17 -1.90 -11.68
C ILE A 113 -10.73 -3.21 -12.35
N LEU A 114 -11.30 -3.55 -13.50
CA LEU A 114 -10.88 -4.72 -14.30
C LEU A 114 -9.46 -4.55 -14.86
N ALA A 115 -9.15 -3.40 -15.45
CA ALA A 115 -7.80 -3.10 -15.93
C ALA A 115 -6.77 -3.06 -14.80
N LYS A 116 -7.16 -2.55 -13.63
CA LYS A 116 -6.29 -2.57 -12.44
C LYS A 116 -6.08 -3.98 -11.91
N LEU A 117 -7.09 -4.86 -12.00
CA LEU A 117 -6.97 -6.27 -11.65
C LEU A 117 -6.05 -7.01 -12.62
N ALA A 118 -6.09 -6.68 -13.93
CA ALA A 118 -5.14 -7.21 -14.91
C ALA A 118 -3.69 -6.82 -14.55
N ALA A 119 -3.46 -5.54 -14.23
CA ALA A 119 -2.16 -5.06 -13.78
C ALA A 119 -1.70 -5.70 -12.45
N LEU A 120 -2.63 -5.98 -11.53
CA LEU A 120 -2.33 -6.73 -10.32
C LEU A 120 -1.89 -8.16 -10.65
N ARG A 121 -2.64 -8.86 -11.51
CA ARG A 121 -2.33 -10.22 -11.95
C ARG A 121 -0.93 -10.29 -12.55
N ASP A 122 -0.62 -9.40 -13.51
CA ASP A 122 0.69 -9.35 -14.15
C ASP A 122 1.81 -9.15 -13.12
N TYR A 123 1.64 -8.18 -12.21
CA TYR A 123 2.63 -7.93 -11.17
C TYR A 123 2.78 -9.14 -10.24
N LEU A 124 1.69 -9.75 -9.78
CA LEU A 124 1.73 -10.89 -8.88
C LEU A 124 2.41 -12.08 -9.55
N THR A 125 2.12 -12.37 -10.82
CA THR A 125 2.81 -13.41 -11.59
C THR A 125 4.32 -13.16 -11.57
N GLU A 126 4.77 -11.98 -12.01
CA GLU A 126 6.20 -11.65 -12.02
C GLU A 126 6.85 -11.70 -10.63
N ALA A 127 6.14 -11.19 -9.61
CA ALA A 127 6.65 -11.16 -8.24
C ALA A 127 6.78 -12.57 -7.65
N MET A 128 5.80 -13.44 -7.90
CA MET A 128 5.80 -14.82 -7.40
C MET A 128 6.87 -15.66 -8.10
N ASP A 129 7.10 -15.47 -9.40
CA ASP A 129 8.15 -16.17 -10.17
C ASP A 129 9.57 -15.91 -9.64
N VAL A 130 9.80 -14.70 -9.10
CA VAL A 130 11.09 -14.31 -8.50
C VAL A 130 11.08 -14.31 -6.97
N TYR A 131 10.06 -14.89 -6.35
CA TYR A 131 9.89 -14.99 -4.89
C TYR A 131 9.83 -13.64 -4.14
N ASP A 132 9.42 -12.54 -4.79
CA ASP A 132 9.12 -11.25 -4.14
C ASP A 132 7.73 -11.24 -3.48
N ILE A 133 7.52 -12.15 -2.53
CA ILE A 133 6.23 -12.32 -1.82
C ILE A 133 5.82 -11.04 -1.09
N ALA A 134 6.76 -10.35 -0.45
CA ALA A 134 6.48 -9.08 0.21
C ALA A 134 6.08 -7.97 -0.79
N GLY A 135 6.51 -8.08 -2.06
CA GLY A 135 6.06 -7.22 -3.15
C GLY A 135 4.63 -7.55 -3.57
N ALA A 136 4.32 -8.84 -3.71
CA ALA A 136 2.98 -9.33 -4.02
C ALA A 136 1.95 -8.91 -2.95
N CYS A 137 2.25 -9.10 -1.66
CA CYS A 137 1.40 -8.65 -0.56
C CYS A 137 1.12 -7.14 -0.62
N GLU A 138 2.14 -6.33 -0.93
CA GLU A 138 1.99 -4.87 -0.99
C GLU A 138 1.11 -4.43 -2.17
N GLN A 139 1.23 -5.07 -3.34
CA GLN A 139 0.33 -4.77 -4.47
C GLN A 139 -1.09 -5.23 -4.23
N LEU A 140 -1.29 -6.43 -3.67
CA LEU A 140 -2.62 -6.91 -3.32
C LEU A 140 -3.28 -5.95 -2.32
N ARG A 141 -2.53 -5.48 -1.31
CA ARG A 141 -3.02 -4.47 -0.36
C ARG A 141 -3.48 -3.17 -1.04
N GLN A 142 -2.69 -2.66 -1.98
CA GLN A 142 -3.04 -1.44 -2.72
C GLN A 142 -4.25 -1.63 -3.63
N PHE A 143 -4.37 -2.81 -4.25
CA PHE A 143 -5.53 -3.16 -5.04
C PHE A 143 -6.79 -3.26 -4.18
N THR A 144 -6.74 -3.94 -3.04
CA THR A 144 -7.90 -4.07 -2.14
C THR A 144 -8.36 -2.69 -1.62
N GLU A 145 -7.44 -1.76 -1.41
CA GLU A 145 -7.75 -0.36 -1.08
C GLU A 145 -8.51 0.32 -2.24
N ALA A 146 -8.05 0.15 -3.48
CA ALA A 146 -8.75 0.66 -4.66
C ALA A 146 -10.15 0.04 -4.83
N LEU A 147 -10.26 -1.28 -4.65
CA LEU A 147 -11.51 -2.02 -4.76
C LEU A 147 -12.55 -1.50 -3.76
N THR A 148 -12.16 -1.35 -2.49
CA THR A 148 -13.13 -1.06 -1.43
C THR A 148 -13.39 0.44 -1.25
N ASN A 149 -12.33 1.24 -1.12
CA ASN A 149 -12.46 2.66 -0.81
C ASN A 149 -12.74 3.52 -2.04
N TRP A 150 -12.52 2.98 -3.24
CA TRP A 150 -12.81 3.68 -4.49
C TRP A 150 -13.96 3.03 -5.24
N TYR A 151 -13.79 1.82 -5.76
CA TYR A 151 -14.79 1.20 -6.63
C TYR A 151 -16.11 0.93 -5.89
N VAL A 152 -16.10 0.09 -4.86
CA VAL A 152 -17.31 -0.28 -4.11
C VAL A 152 -17.99 0.95 -3.52
N ARG A 153 -17.24 1.86 -2.88
CA ARG A 153 -17.81 3.07 -2.28
C ARG A 153 -18.47 3.99 -3.31
N ARG A 154 -17.85 4.22 -4.47
CA ARG A 154 -18.40 5.11 -5.51
C ARG A 154 -19.52 4.47 -6.33
N SER A 155 -19.52 3.14 -6.44
CA SER A 155 -20.56 2.41 -7.18
C SER A 155 -21.77 2.03 -6.32
N ARG A 156 -21.83 2.37 -5.01
CA ARG A 156 -22.94 1.95 -4.11
C ARG A 156 -24.33 2.21 -4.65
N GLN A 157 -24.56 3.38 -5.23
CA GLN A 157 -25.86 3.73 -5.81
C GLN A 157 -26.27 2.73 -6.91
N ARG A 158 -25.32 2.32 -7.76
CA ARG A 158 -25.55 1.34 -8.82
C ARG A 158 -25.95 -0.03 -8.27
N PHE A 159 -25.45 -0.41 -7.10
CA PHE A 159 -25.89 -1.65 -6.44
C PHE A 159 -27.29 -1.53 -5.83
N TRP A 160 -27.68 -0.35 -5.33
CA TRP A 160 -29.07 -0.11 -4.90
C TRP A 160 -30.05 -0.05 -6.07
N ASP A 161 -29.58 0.39 -7.24
CA ASP A 161 -30.33 0.40 -8.48
C ASP A 161 -30.30 -0.96 -9.21
N GLU A 162 -29.71 -2.00 -8.58
CA GLU A 162 -29.57 -3.36 -9.12
C GLU A 162 -28.91 -3.42 -10.52
N ASP A 163 -27.96 -2.53 -10.79
CA ASP A 163 -27.21 -2.47 -12.05
C ASP A 163 -26.40 -3.76 -12.27
N ALA A 164 -26.83 -4.54 -13.27
CA ALA A 164 -26.22 -5.81 -13.65
C ALA A 164 -24.73 -5.66 -14.02
N ASP A 165 -24.33 -4.56 -14.68
CA ASP A 165 -22.93 -4.34 -15.07
C ASP A 165 -22.03 -4.22 -13.83
N ALA A 166 -22.50 -3.51 -12.79
CA ALA A 166 -21.77 -3.33 -11.55
C ALA A 166 -21.64 -4.63 -10.75
N ILE A 167 -22.71 -5.41 -10.70
CA ILE A 167 -22.80 -6.69 -10.00
C ILE A 167 -21.89 -7.72 -10.66
N ASP A 168 -22.01 -7.92 -11.98
CA ASP A 168 -21.21 -8.88 -12.74
C ASP A 168 -19.72 -8.51 -12.75
N THR A 169 -19.41 -7.20 -12.83
CA THR A 169 -18.04 -6.72 -12.69
C THR A 169 -17.47 -7.03 -11.31
N LEU A 170 -18.20 -6.76 -10.22
CA LEU A 170 -17.71 -7.03 -8.86
C LEU A 170 -17.59 -8.53 -8.60
N HIS A 171 -18.51 -9.35 -9.11
CA HIS A 171 -18.42 -10.82 -9.08
C HIS A 171 -17.09 -11.28 -9.69
N THR A 172 -16.81 -10.86 -10.93
CA THR A 172 -15.59 -11.18 -11.67
C THR A 172 -14.34 -10.72 -10.91
N VAL A 173 -14.34 -9.49 -10.40
CA VAL A 173 -13.21 -8.93 -9.67
C VAL A 173 -12.91 -9.73 -8.41
N LEU A 174 -13.94 -10.07 -7.62
CA LEU A 174 -13.75 -10.82 -6.37
C LEU A 174 -13.29 -12.26 -6.63
N GLU A 175 -13.86 -12.93 -7.62
CA GLU A 175 -13.48 -14.29 -8.01
C GLU A 175 -12.00 -14.36 -8.41
N VAL A 176 -11.56 -13.48 -9.31
CA VAL A 176 -10.16 -13.44 -9.78
C VAL A 176 -9.23 -13.00 -8.65
N THR A 177 -9.64 -12.02 -7.83
CA THR A 177 -8.85 -11.61 -6.66
C THR A 177 -8.65 -12.77 -5.69
N ALA A 178 -9.68 -13.61 -5.48
CA ALA A 178 -9.56 -14.76 -4.60
C ALA A 178 -8.56 -15.80 -5.15
N ARG A 179 -8.56 -16.06 -6.46
CA ARG A 179 -7.55 -16.92 -7.11
C ARG A 179 -6.14 -16.39 -6.93
N LEU A 180 -5.92 -15.09 -7.20
CA LEU A 180 -4.61 -14.45 -7.06
C LEU A 180 -4.12 -14.40 -5.60
N ALA A 181 -5.04 -14.21 -4.66
CA ALA A 181 -4.72 -14.11 -3.24
C ALA A 181 -4.60 -15.47 -2.55
N ALA A 182 -5.02 -16.58 -3.17
CA ALA A 182 -5.08 -17.91 -2.53
C ALA A 182 -3.74 -18.38 -1.93
N PRO A 183 -2.56 -18.18 -2.55
CA PRO A 183 -1.29 -18.53 -1.93
C PRO A 183 -0.96 -17.70 -0.67
N LEU A 184 -1.54 -16.50 -0.58
CA LEU A 184 -1.28 -15.52 0.48
C LEU A 184 -2.30 -15.62 1.64
N LEU A 185 -3.56 -15.89 1.33
CA LEU A 185 -4.69 -15.86 2.28
C LEU A 185 -5.58 -17.10 2.12
N PRO A 186 -5.04 -18.32 2.27
CA PRO A 186 -5.68 -19.54 1.80
C PRO A 186 -7.04 -19.84 2.41
N LEU A 187 -7.28 -19.46 3.67
CA LEU A 187 -8.57 -19.74 4.32
C LEU A 187 -9.62 -18.70 3.94
N THR A 188 -9.25 -17.42 3.97
CA THR A 188 -10.14 -16.30 3.63
C THR A 188 -10.59 -16.39 2.17
N THR A 189 -9.68 -16.68 1.25
CA THR A 189 -9.99 -16.80 -0.17
C THR A 189 -10.85 -18.02 -0.46
N GLU A 190 -10.65 -19.13 0.26
CA GLU A 190 -11.47 -20.33 0.10
C GLU A 190 -12.94 -20.04 0.41
N VAL A 191 -13.21 -19.37 1.53
CA VAL A 191 -14.58 -19.02 1.92
C VAL A 191 -15.22 -18.05 0.93
N ILE A 192 -14.51 -16.99 0.56
CA ILE A 192 -15.01 -15.98 -0.39
C ILE A 192 -15.28 -16.61 -1.76
N TRP A 193 -14.31 -17.36 -2.30
CA TRP A 193 -14.42 -17.93 -3.64
C TRP A 193 -15.53 -18.96 -3.74
N ARG A 194 -15.68 -19.84 -2.74
CA ARG A 194 -16.82 -20.78 -2.69
C ARG A 194 -18.16 -20.06 -2.58
N GLY A 195 -18.21 -18.98 -1.78
CA GLY A 195 -19.42 -18.18 -1.63
C GLY A 195 -19.86 -17.46 -2.91
N ILE A 196 -18.91 -17.14 -3.79
CA ILE A 196 -19.15 -16.49 -5.08
C ILE A 196 -19.50 -17.50 -6.17
N THR A 197 -18.71 -18.57 -6.30
CA THR A 197 -18.77 -19.50 -7.44
C THR A 197 -19.62 -20.74 -7.18
N GLY A 198 -19.78 -21.14 -5.93
CA GLY A 198 -20.35 -22.44 -5.55
C GLY A 198 -19.47 -23.65 -5.88
N GLU A 199 -18.27 -23.44 -6.41
CA GLU A 199 -17.36 -24.52 -6.82
C GLU A 199 -16.58 -25.12 -5.64
N ARG A 200 -15.80 -26.18 -5.91
CA ARG A 200 -15.19 -27.03 -4.87
C ARG A 200 -14.13 -26.34 -4.02
N SER A 201 -13.13 -25.67 -4.60
CA SER A 201 -12.06 -25.00 -3.87
C SER A 201 -11.23 -24.10 -4.79
N VAL A 202 -10.84 -22.92 -4.32
CA VAL A 202 -9.97 -22.00 -5.07
C VAL A 202 -8.58 -22.61 -5.29
N HIS A 203 -8.14 -23.48 -4.37
CA HIS A 203 -6.83 -24.13 -4.40
C HIS A 203 -6.70 -25.21 -5.48
N LEU A 204 -7.80 -25.54 -6.17
CA LEU A 204 -7.83 -26.47 -7.30
C LEU A 204 -7.98 -25.76 -8.65
N THR A 205 -7.94 -24.43 -8.65
CA THR A 205 -8.11 -23.62 -9.86
C THR A 205 -6.77 -23.24 -10.49
N ASP A 206 -6.80 -22.98 -11.80
CA ASP A 206 -5.66 -22.44 -12.51
C ASP A 206 -5.41 -20.98 -12.17
N TRP A 207 -4.13 -20.59 -12.23
CA TRP A 207 -3.75 -19.19 -12.15
C TRP A 207 -4.36 -18.40 -13.32
N PRO A 208 -4.95 -17.21 -13.09
CA PRO A 208 -5.62 -16.47 -14.16
C PRO A 208 -4.69 -16.15 -15.35
N SER A 209 -5.10 -16.54 -16.56
CA SER A 209 -4.34 -16.36 -17.81
C SER A 209 -4.24 -14.89 -18.21
N ALA A 210 -3.19 -14.52 -18.95
CA ALA A 210 -2.87 -13.13 -19.34
C ALA A 210 -4.04 -12.41 -20.06
N ASP A 211 -4.78 -13.15 -20.87
CA ASP A 211 -5.89 -12.72 -21.71
C ASP A 211 -7.26 -12.71 -21.00
N ALA A 212 -7.36 -13.24 -19.78
CA ALA A 212 -8.64 -13.32 -19.05
C ALA A 212 -9.20 -11.95 -18.64
N LEU A 213 -8.41 -10.87 -18.64
CA LEU A 213 -8.83 -9.56 -18.17
C LEU A 213 -8.44 -8.47 -19.17
N PRO A 214 -9.29 -7.44 -19.36
CA PRO A 214 -8.99 -6.34 -20.25
C PRO A 214 -7.85 -5.50 -19.69
N ALA A 215 -6.85 -5.20 -20.52
CA ALA A 215 -5.73 -4.34 -20.16
C ALA A 215 -5.97 -2.91 -20.66
N ASP A 216 -5.82 -1.93 -19.77
CA ASP A 216 -5.90 -0.50 -20.11
C ASP A 216 -4.93 0.28 -19.20
N ALA A 217 -3.64 0.17 -19.52
CA ALA A 217 -2.56 0.75 -18.69
C ALA A 217 -2.68 2.27 -18.59
N GLU A 218 -3.18 2.93 -19.64
CA GLU A 218 -3.39 4.36 -19.63
C GLU A 218 -4.52 4.77 -18.67
N LEU A 219 -5.67 4.11 -18.74
CA LEU A 219 -6.77 4.36 -17.80
C LEU A 219 -6.34 4.11 -16.35
N VAL A 220 -5.62 3.01 -16.09
CA VAL A 220 -5.12 2.70 -14.74
C VAL A 220 -4.21 3.81 -14.21
N ALA A 221 -3.23 4.25 -15.00
CA ALA A 221 -2.33 5.33 -14.60
C ALA A 221 -3.08 6.66 -14.35
N THR A 222 -4.05 7.01 -15.21
CA THR A 222 -4.87 8.22 -15.04
C THR A 222 -5.70 8.15 -13.76
N MET A 223 -6.41 7.04 -13.54
CA MET A 223 -7.29 6.87 -12.38
C MET A 223 -6.52 6.74 -11.07
N ASP A 224 -5.31 6.16 -11.09
CA ASP A 224 -4.42 6.20 -9.93
C ASP A 224 -3.98 7.64 -9.61
N GLN A 225 -3.67 8.46 -10.61
CA GLN A 225 -3.36 9.88 -10.41
C GLN A 225 -4.57 10.65 -9.84
N VAL A 226 -5.79 10.37 -10.33
CA VAL A 226 -7.04 10.93 -9.77
C VAL A 226 -7.20 10.57 -8.29
N ARG A 227 -6.96 9.29 -7.91
CA ARG A 227 -6.99 8.84 -6.52
C ARG A 227 -5.93 9.54 -5.66
N GLU A 228 -4.73 9.73 -6.19
CA GLU A 228 -3.65 10.47 -5.51
C GLU A 228 -4.03 11.93 -5.26
N VAL A 229 -4.63 12.61 -6.25
CA VAL A 229 -5.16 13.98 -6.11
C VAL A 229 -6.20 14.04 -5.00
N CYS A 230 -7.18 13.14 -5.00
CA CYS A 230 -8.23 13.10 -3.98
C CYS A 230 -7.68 12.81 -2.57
N SER A 231 -6.72 11.90 -2.46
CA SER A 231 -6.04 11.60 -1.19
C SER A 231 -5.23 12.79 -0.67
N ALA A 232 -4.50 13.48 -1.55
CA ALA A 232 -3.72 14.67 -1.20
C ALA A 232 -4.61 15.84 -0.79
N ALA A 233 -5.70 16.09 -1.51
CA ALA A 233 -6.66 17.13 -1.20
C ALA A 233 -7.41 16.86 0.12
N SER A 234 -7.84 15.61 0.35
CA SER A 234 -8.45 15.20 1.62
C SER A 234 -7.50 15.37 2.80
N SER A 235 -6.22 15.03 2.61
CA SER A 235 -5.18 15.25 3.61
C SER A 235 -4.97 16.73 3.91
N LEU A 236 -5.01 17.60 2.89
CA LEU A 236 -4.97 19.06 3.06
C LEU A 236 -6.20 19.58 3.81
N ARG A 237 -7.41 19.13 3.46
CA ARG A 237 -8.65 19.47 4.18
C ARG A 237 -8.53 19.12 5.67
N LYS A 238 -8.08 17.90 5.98
CA LYS A 238 -7.87 17.44 7.36
C LYS A 238 -6.85 18.30 8.10
N ALA A 239 -5.72 18.63 7.46
CA ALA A 239 -4.70 19.51 8.04
C ALA A 239 -5.23 20.93 8.34
N LYS A 240 -6.17 21.41 7.53
CA LYS A 240 -6.86 22.69 7.72
C LYS A 240 -8.14 22.57 8.58
N LYS A 241 -8.42 21.40 9.15
CA LYS A 241 -9.61 21.08 9.96
C LYS A 241 -10.94 21.39 9.24
N LEU A 242 -10.96 21.28 7.92
CA LEU A 242 -12.17 21.46 7.11
C LEU A 242 -12.95 20.15 7.05
N ARG A 243 -14.25 20.21 7.35
CA ARG A 243 -15.16 19.04 7.30
C ARG A 243 -15.41 18.66 5.84
N VAL A 244 -15.50 17.36 5.53
CA VAL A 244 -15.75 16.86 4.15
C VAL A 244 -17.09 17.39 3.60
N ARG A 245 -18.12 17.42 4.44
CA ARG A 245 -19.45 17.97 4.09
C ARG A 245 -19.48 19.47 3.78
N LEU A 246 -18.39 20.21 4.05
CA LEU A 246 -18.30 21.61 3.66
C LEU A 246 -17.97 21.69 2.16
N PRO A 247 -18.87 22.19 1.31
CA PRO A 247 -18.56 22.43 -0.09
C PRO A 247 -17.52 23.54 -0.17
N LEU A 248 -16.39 23.28 -0.84
CA LEU A 248 -15.41 24.33 -1.12
C LEU A 248 -15.66 24.91 -2.51
N PRO A 249 -15.44 26.22 -2.70
CA PRO A 249 -15.72 26.86 -3.98
C PRO A 249 -14.82 26.33 -5.10
N LYS A 250 -13.54 26.06 -4.80
CA LYS A 250 -12.54 25.77 -5.81
C LYS A 250 -11.42 24.88 -5.28
N LEU A 251 -10.93 23.99 -6.13
CA LEU A 251 -9.71 23.22 -5.96
C LEU A 251 -8.82 23.42 -7.19
N THR A 252 -7.58 23.84 -6.98
CA THR A 252 -6.57 23.87 -8.03
C THR A 252 -5.67 22.64 -7.92
N VAL A 253 -5.57 21.88 -9.00
CA VAL A 253 -4.75 20.67 -9.11
C VAL A 253 -3.64 20.94 -10.12
N ALA A 254 -2.42 21.08 -9.62
CA ALA A 254 -1.25 21.28 -10.46
C ALA A 254 -0.59 19.93 -10.79
N VAL A 255 -0.61 19.52 -12.07
CA VAL A 255 -0.08 18.26 -12.58
C VAL A 255 0.63 18.46 -13.93
N PRO A 256 1.65 17.65 -14.27
CA PRO A 256 2.39 17.84 -15.53
C PRO A 256 1.54 17.72 -16.80
N ASP A 257 0.49 16.91 -16.76
CA ASP A 257 -0.43 16.68 -17.87
C ASP A 257 -1.88 16.86 -17.36
N PRO A 258 -2.41 18.11 -17.41
CA PRO A 258 -3.77 18.39 -16.95
C PRO A 258 -4.85 17.84 -17.90
N GLN A 259 -4.57 17.72 -19.20
CA GLN A 259 -5.54 17.25 -20.20
C GLN A 259 -5.98 15.82 -19.92
N ARG A 260 -5.05 14.99 -19.45
CA ARG A 260 -5.35 13.61 -19.06
C ARG A 260 -6.34 13.48 -17.89
N LEU A 261 -6.39 14.47 -17.00
CA LEU A 261 -7.28 14.47 -15.83
C LEU A 261 -8.60 15.20 -16.10
N GLU A 262 -8.69 15.96 -17.18
CA GLU A 262 -9.86 16.77 -17.53
C GLU A 262 -11.17 15.96 -17.59
N PRO A 263 -11.22 14.76 -18.20
CA PRO A 263 -12.45 13.94 -18.22
C PRO A 263 -12.91 13.48 -16.83
N PHE A 264 -12.01 13.47 -15.85
CA PHE A 264 -12.25 13.01 -14.48
C PHE A 264 -12.44 14.16 -13.48
N SER A 265 -12.47 15.41 -13.95
CA SER A 265 -12.66 16.60 -13.12
C SER A 265 -13.95 16.53 -12.30
N GLY A 266 -15.07 16.07 -12.90
CA GLY A 266 -16.33 15.84 -12.19
C GLY A 266 -16.20 14.79 -11.09
N LEU A 267 -15.48 13.70 -11.36
CA LEU A 267 -15.22 12.64 -10.38
C LEU A 267 -14.44 13.19 -9.17
N ILE A 268 -13.41 14.00 -9.42
CA ILE A 268 -12.63 14.70 -8.38
C ILE A 268 -13.53 15.68 -7.60
N ALA A 269 -14.39 16.42 -8.31
CA ALA A 269 -15.29 17.41 -7.74
C ALA A 269 -16.24 16.77 -6.72
N ASP A 270 -16.89 15.69 -7.13
CA ASP A 270 -17.83 14.92 -6.31
C ASP A 270 -17.12 14.29 -5.11
N GLU A 271 -15.96 13.67 -5.33
CA GLU A 271 -15.20 13.02 -4.26
C GLU A 271 -14.82 13.98 -3.15
N LEU A 272 -14.39 15.18 -3.54
CA LEU A 272 -13.88 16.17 -2.61
C LEU A 272 -14.95 17.13 -2.15
N ASN A 273 -16.18 17.09 -2.65
CA ASN A 273 -17.21 18.09 -2.41
C ASN A 273 -16.68 19.50 -2.68
N VAL A 274 -16.25 19.73 -3.92
CA VAL A 274 -15.76 21.03 -4.42
C VAL A 274 -16.60 21.44 -5.64
N LYS A 275 -16.93 22.73 -5.75
CA LYS A 275 -17.78 23.22 -6.86
C LYS A 275 -17.05 23.29 -8.19
N GLN A 276 -15.76 23.60 -8.16
CA GLN A 276 -14.93 23.73 -9.36
C GLN A 276 -13.56 23.09 -9.13
N VAL A 277 -13.11 22.31 -10.12
CA VAL A 277 -11.74 21.78 -10.20
C VAL A 277 -11.04 22.49 -11.34
N GLU A 278 -9.96 23.19 -11.05
CA GLU A 278 -9.08 23.80 -12.05
C GLU A 278 -7.80 22.99 -12.16
N LEU A 279 -7.49 22.57 -13.38
CA LEU A 279 -6.27 21.84 -13.70
C LEU A 279 -5.25 22.81 -14.28
N THR A 280 -3.99 22.67 -13.89
CA THR A 280 -2.90 23.53 -14.36
C THR A 280 -1.61 22.74 -14.42
N ASP A 281 -0.74 23.08 -15.38
CA ASP A 281 0.63 22.59 -15.52
C ASP A 281 1.65 23.41 -14.72
N ALA A 282 1.22 24.52 -14.10
CA ALA A 282 2.06 25.44 -13.33
C ALA A 282 2.43 24.89 -11.94
N VAL A 283 3.04 23.70 -11.88
CA VAL A 283 3.42 23.02 -10.64
C VAL A 283 4.32 23.88 -9.76
N ASP A 284 5.25 24.62 -10.37
CA ASP A 284 6.22 25.46 -9.67
C ASP A 284 5.59 26.70 -9.01
N THR A 285 4.41 27.11 -9.47
CA THR A 285 3.63 28.21 -8.88
C THR A 285 2.98 27.79 -7.57
N TYR A 286 2.52 26.54 -7.48
CA TYR A 286 1.73 26.04 -6.34
C TYR A 286 2.52 25.14 -5.38
N GLY A 287 3.74 24.75 -5.75
CA GLY A 287 4.59 23.89 -4.94
C GLY A 287 6.06 24.10 -5.21
N ARG A 288 6.89 23.81 -4.20
CA ARG A 288 8.33 23.68 -4.36
C ARG A 288 8.75 22.25 -4.08
N PHE A 289 9.64 21.72 -4.91
CA PHE A 289 10.26 20.44 -4.66
C PHE A 289 11.46 20.63 -3.73
N GLU A 290 11.24 20.38 -2.45
CA GLU A 290 12.34 20.34 -1.49
C GLU A 290 12.91 18.93 -1.37
N LEU A 291 14.20 18.80 -1.66
CA LEU A 291 14.93 17.59 -1.37
C LEU A 291 15.23 17.51 0.12
N THR A 292 14.91 16.39 0.76
CA THR A 292 15.20 16.18 2.19
C THR A 292 15.87 14.83 2.43
N VAL A 293 16.86 14.81 3.31
CA VAL A 293 17.56 13.58 3.70
C VAL A 293 16.80 12.89 4.82
N ASN A 294 16.41 11.64 4.59
CA ASN A 294 15.85 10.80 5.66
C ASN A 294 16.98 10.28 6.56
N ALA A 295 17.30 11.03 7.62
CA ALA A 295 18.42 10.75 8.52
C ALA A 295 18.33 9.36 9.19
N ARG A 296 17.12 8.84 9.44
CA ARG A 296 16.93 7.52 10.05
C ARG A 296 17.35 6.37 9.12
N VAL A 297 17.12 6.54 7.82
CA VAL A 297 17.48 5.54 6.80
C VAL A 297 18.93 5.75 6.33
N ALA A 298 19.36 7.00 6.23
CA ALA A 298 20.71 7.35 5.80
C ALA A 298 21.75 7.11 6.92
N GLY A 299 21.37 7.25 8.18
CA GLY A 299 22.21 7.11 9.38
C GLY A 299 23.04 5.83 9.40
N PRO A 300 22.42 4.65 9.28
CA PRO A 300 23.12 3.37 9.27
C PRO A 300 24.14 3.20 8.13
N ARG A 301 23.97 3.93 7.02
CA ARG A 301 24.82 3.79 5.82
C ARG A 301 25.90 4.87 5.70
N LEU A 302 25.59 6.09 6.10
CA LEU A 302 26.48 7.26 5.97
C LEU A 302 27.14 7.63 7.31
N GLY A 303 26.66 7.09 8.43
CA GLY A 303 27.21 7.38 9.76
C GLY A 303 27.31 8.88 10.04
N LYS A 304 28.52 9.34 10.39
CA LYS A 304 28.81 10.76 10.66
C LYS A 304 28.59 11.66 9.44
N GLN A 305 28.67 11.12 8.22
CA GLN A 305 28.46 11.87 6.97
C GLN A 305 27.00 12.24 6.71
N VAL A 306 26.03 11.69 7.48
CA VAL A 306 24.63 12.13 7.37
C VAL A 306 24.47 13.62 7.60
N GLN A 307 25.21 14.20 8.55
CA GLN A 307 25.10 15.63 8.82
C GLN A 307 25.64 16.46 7.67
N ALA A 308 26.72 16.01 7.03
CA ALA A 308 27.24 16.62 5.80
C ALA A 308 26.22 16.51 4.65
N ALA A 309 25.60 15.35 4.46
CA ALA A 309 24.57 15.15 3.44
C ALA A 309 23.31 16.01 3.69
N ILE A 310 22.86 16.13 4.95
CA ILE A 310 21.75 17.03 5.32
C ILE A 310 22.11 18.48 5.01
N LYS A 311 23.35 18.89 5.34
CA LYS A 311 23.83 20.26 5.10
C LYS A 311 23.93 20.56 3.61
N ALA A 312 24.52 19.66 2.81
CA ALA A 312 24.63 19.78 1.36
C ALA A 312 23.26 19.85 0.67
N VAL A 313 22.32 18.99 1.08
CA VAL A 313 20.95 18.99 0.54
C VAL A 313 20.20 20.26 0.91
N LYS A 314 20.38 20.80 2.13
CA LYS A 314 19.85 22.11 2.52
C LYS A 314 20.49 23.27 1.77
N ALA A 315 21.75 23.14 1.36
CA ALA A 315 22.48 24.13 0.57
C ALA A 315 22.15 24.06 -0.94
N GLY A 316 21.31 23.11 -1.37
CA GLY A 316 20.93 22.96 -2.78
C GLY A 316 21.95 22.20 -3.63
N GLU A 317 22.98 21.60 -3.02
CA GLU A 317 24.06 20.89 -3.71
C GLU A 317 23.68 19.44 -4.12
N GLY A 318 22.43 19.05 -3.93
CA GLY A 318 21.93 17.71 -4.25
C GLY A 318 21.39 17.62 -5.68
N VAL A 319 22.03 16.81 -6.53
CA VAL A 319 21.55 16.54 -7.90
C VAL A 319 20.77 15.22 -7.96
N VAL A 320 19.60 15.25 -8.59
CA VAL A 320 18.76 14.05 -8.80
C VAL A 320 19.27 13.31 -10.03
N ASN A 321 19.75 12.07 -9.88
CA ASN A 321 20.27 11.30 -11.00
C ASN A 321 19.13 10.70 -11.86
N PRO A 322 19.12 10.92 -13.20
CA PRO A 322 18.05 10.45 -14.09
C PRO A 322 18.13 8.95 -14.44
N THR A 323 19.28 8.28 -14.25
CA THR A 323 19.53 6.88 -14.66
C THR A 323 19.15 5.81 -13.63
N ALA A 324 18.39 6.16 -12.59
CA ALA A 324 17.85 5.17 -11.67
C ALA A 324 16.55 4.57 -12.23
N PRO A 325 16.40 3.23 -12.30
CA PRO A 325 15.14 2.60 -12.73
C PRO A 325 13.98 3.15 -11.90
N SER A 326 12.85 3.42 -12.57
CA SER A 326 11.63 3.92 -11.92
C SER A 326 11.26 3.02 -10.73
N PRO A 327 10.78 3.58 -9.61
CA PRO A 327 10.22 2.75 -8.55
C PRO A 327 8.94 2.10 -9.09
N ARG A 328 8.83 0.77 -8.92
CA ARG A 328 7.56 0.05 -9.08
C ARG A 328 6.44 0.78 -8.30
N PRO A 329 5.22 0.91 -8.86
CA PRO A 329 4.14 1.67 -8.25
C PRO A 329 3.88 1.17 -6.83
N GLY A 330 3.72 2.07 -5.85
CA GLY A 330 3.42 1.70 -4.46
C GLY A 330 4.43 2.10 -3.38
N ARG A 331 5.67 2.48 -3.73
CA ARG A 331 6.58 3.13 -2.79
C ARG A 331 6.57 4.63 -3.01
N ALA A 332 6.36 5.40 -1.94
CA ALA A 332 6.57 6.85 -1.95
C ALA A 332 7.89 7.18 -2.69
N ALA A 333 7.74 7.91 -3.80
CA ALA A 333 8.69 8.01 -4.90
C ALA A 333 10.12 8.30 -4.43
N THR A 334 10.98 7.26 -4.34
CA THR A 334 12.42 7.29 -3.96
C THR A 334 13.35 7.30 -5.15
N ARG A 335 13.58 8.48 -5.73
CA ARG A 335 14.70 8.68 -6.64
C ARG A 335 16.03 8.43 -5.91
N ARG A 336 16.84 7.52 -6.45
CA ARG A 336 18.25 7.33 -6.04
C ARG A 336 18.97 8.66 -6.26
N ILE A 337 19.48 9.25 -5.19
CA ILE A 337 20.35 10.43 -5.28
C ILE A 337 21.76 9.95 -5.00
N GLN A 338 22.64 10.14 -5.98
CA GLN A 338 24.08 9.98 -5.83
C GLN A 338 24.61 11.35 -5.46
N LEU A 339 25.08 11.51 -4.21
CA LEU A 339 25.83 12.68 -3.80
C LEU A 339 27.29 12.41 -4.19
N THR A 340 27.84 13.20 -5.11
CA THR A 340 29.29 13.25 -5.34
C THR A 340 29.85 14.40 -4.50
N ALA A 341 30.43 14.08 -3.35
CA ALA A 341 31.37 14.99 -2.71
C ALA A 341 32.69 14.90 -3.47
N GLY A 342 33.33 16.05 -3.75
CA GLY A 342 34.63 16.10 -4.37
C GLY A 342 35.64 15.19 -3.65
N GLY A 343 36.32 14.34 -4.42
CA GLY A 343 37.40 13.47 -3.96
C GLY A 343 36.95 12.10 -3.44
N HIS A 344 37.22 11.07 -4.24
CA HIS A 344 37.12 9.62 -3.97
C HIS A 344 35.75 8.94 -4.15
N ARG A 345 35.68 8.05 -5.16
CA ARG A 345 34.60 7.06 -5.41
C ARG A 345 34.51 6.10 -4.21
N PRO A 346 33.30 5.70 -3.74
CA PRO A 346 32.68 4.48 -4.27
C PRO A 346 31.13 4.35 -4.20
N ARG A 347 30.63 3.46 -5.07
CA ARG A 347 29.44 2.56 -5.05
C ARG A 347 28.03 3.06 -4.64
N ILE A 348 27.16 2.99 -5.66
CA ILE A 348 25.69 3.13 -5.77
C ILE A 348 24.92 2.41 -4.64
N HIS A 349 23.81 2.95 -4.07
CA HIS A 349 22.61 2.18 -3.62
C HIS A 349 21.40 3.03 -3.08
N ARG A 350 20.18 2.48 -3.22
CA ARG A 350 18.80 3.08 -3.34
C ARG A 350 18.24 3.68 -2.04
N CYS A 351 17.40 4.72 -2.11
CA CYS A 351 16.61 5.23 -0.96
C CYS A 351 15.23 5.76 -1.38
N ALA A 352 14.30 5.82 -0.40
CA ALA A 352 12.88 6.25 -0.49
C ALA A 352 12.53 7.41 0.52
N ALA A 353 11.46 8.20 0.33
CA ALA A 353 11.24 9.59 0.79
C ALA A 353 9.73 9.90 0.79
N ARG A 354 9.30 10.69 1.78
CA ARG A 354 7.91 11.13 1.96
C ARG A 354 7.88 12.52 2.62
N ARG A 355 6.90 13.34 2.24
CA ARG A 355 6.71 14.76 2.60
C ARG A 355 6.21 14.98 4.04
N ARG A 356 6.67 16.05 4.69
CA ARG A 356 5.97 16.75 5.79
C ARG A 356 5.98 18.26 5.56
N ARG A 357 4.86 18.90 5.88
CA ARG A 357 4.58 20.34 5.74
C ARG A 357 5.18 21.18 6.86
N ALA A 358 5.49 22.43 6.52
CA ALA A 358 5.98 23.49 7.37
C ALA A 358 4.87 24.41 7.91
N GLY A 359 5.18 25.07 9.03
CA GLY A 359 4.54 26.27 9.57
C GLY A 359 3.98 26.07 10.99
N GLY A 360 4.37 26.81 12.03
CA GLY A 360 5.29 27.95 12.16
C GLY A 360 5.41 28.35 13.64
N ALA A 361 6.55 28.93 14.02
CA ALA A 361 6.75 29.66 15.26
C ALA A 361 6.03 31.03 15.16
N GLY A 362 5.57 31.73 16.20
CA GLY A 362 5.63 31.61 17.64
C GLY A 362 5.24 32.99 18.20
N ARG A 363 4.78 33.10 19.46
CA ARG A 363 4.87 34.33 20.25
C ARG A 363 4.96 33.97 21.73
N ARG A 364 5.94 34.60 22.39
CA ARG A 364 6.29 34.47 23.81
C ARG A 364 5.27 35.19 24.67
N GLY A 365 4.98 34.63 25.85
CA GLY A 365 4.31 35.27 26.97
C GLY A 365 4.82 34.61 28.25
N ASP A 366 5.60 35.37 29.01
CA ASP A 366 6.31 35.00 30.22
C ASP A 366 5.33 34.94 31.40
N THR A 367 5.28 33.84 32.17
CA THR A 367 4.78 33.88 33.55
C THR A 367 5.26 32.67 34.35
N ARG A 368 6.06 32.97 35.38
CA ARG A 368 6.45 32.08 36.47
C ARG A 368 5.22 31.66 37.29
N ILE A 369 5.29 30.45 37.87
CA ILE A 369 4.74 29.92 39.15
C ILE A 369 4.95 28.41 39.00
N GLY A 370 5.49 27.60 39.92
CA GLY A 370 5.64 27.67 41.36
C GLY A 370 5.46 26.22 41.84
N SER A 371 6.48 25.69 42.50
CA SER A 371 6.53 24.34 43.08
C SER A 371 5.35 24.00 43.99
N ARG A 372 4.84 22.76 43.94
CA ARG A 372 4.35 22.04 45.14
C ARG A 372 4.27 20.52 44.92
N ARG A 373 4.89 19.81 45.87
CA ARG A 373 4.76 18.38 46.17
C ARG A 373 3.38 18.07 46.75
N LEU A 374 2.97 16.79 46.65
CA LEU A 374 2.12 15.97 47.52
C LEU A 374 1.49 14.90 46.60
N GLY A 375 1.37 13.62 46.90
CA GLY A 375 1.51 12.82 48.10
C GLY A 375 1.04 11.39 47.74
N GLN A 376 1.20 10.46 48.67
CA GLN A 376 1.15 9.01 48.46
C GLN A 376 -0.26 8.42 48.20
N ARG A 377 -0.22 7.16 47.72
CA ARG A 377 -1.21 6.04 47.63
C ARG A 377 -2.08 5.84 48.91
N PRO A 378 -3.04 4.86 49.03
CA PRO A 378 -3.36 3.69 48.16
C PRO A 378 -4.87 3.36 47.94
N HIS A 379 -5.07 2.33 47.13
CA HIS A 379 -6.24 1.45 46.95
C HIS A 379 -6.83 0.87 48.25
N PRO A 380 -8.09 0.38 48.23
CA PRO A 380 -8.37 -0.99 47.81
C PRO A 380 -8.81 -1.17 46.34
#